data_AF-A0A154UXM8-F1
#
_entry.id   AF-A0A154UXM8-F1
#
_cell.length_a   1.000
_cell.length_b   1.000
_cell.length_c   1.000
_cell.angle_alpha   90.00
_cell.angle_beta   90.00
_cell.angle_gamma   90.00
#
_symmetry.space_group_name_H-M   'P 1'
#
loop_
_entity.id
_entity.type
_entity.pdbx_description
1 polymer ?
#
loop_
_entity_poly.entity_id
_entity_poly.type
_entity_poly.pdbx_seq_one_letter_code
_entity_poly.pdbx_strand_id
1 'polypeptide(L)' 'MTEHRYPIEPQYYGPDEAVYVAQYLYKPDGYTKEVLMDDADPLTHVSEYRDVDVSKHWEPVPEFGAWASLGKFNRW' A
#
# COMPACT_ATOMS: atom_id res chain seq x y z
N MET A 1 -0.01 1.38 -0.23
CA MET A 1 -1.04 0.68 0.58
C MET A 1 -0.57 0.69 2.02
N THR A 2 -1.46 0.92 2.99
CA THR A 2 -1.10 0.91 4.40
C THR A 2 -2.07 0.02 5.17
N GLU A 3 -1.55 -0.95 5.91
CA GLU A 3 -2.30 -1.83 6.80
C GLU A 3 -2.02 -1.42 8.24
N HIS A 4 -3.07 -1.36 9.07
CA HIS A 4 -2.97 -1.11 10.51
C HIS A 4 -3.56 -2.31 11.24
N ARG A 5 -2.91 -2.73 12.33
CA ARG A 5 -3.48 -3.69 13.28
C ARG A 5 -3.58 -3.02 14.64
N TYR A 6 -4.71 -3.27 15.29
CA TYR A 6 -5.05 -2.68 16.58
C TYR A 6 -5.11 -3.76 17.66
N PRO A 7 -5.01 -3.38 18.95
CA PRO A 7 -5.25 -4.30 20.05
C PRO A 7 -6.66 -4.91 20.00
N ILE A 8 -6.82 -6.07 20.64
CA ILE A 8 -8.09 -6.85 20.61
C ILE A 8 -9.18 -6.21 21.50
N GLU A 9 -8.84 -5.25 22.36
CA GLU A 9 -9.78 -4.70 23.33
C GLU A 9 -10.92 -3.93 22.64
N PRO A 10 -12.18 -4.08 23.11
CA PRO A 10 -13.34 -3.52 22.45
C PRO A 10 -13.49 -2.02 22.74
N GLN A 11 -12.64 -1.22 22.09
CA GLN A 11 -12.74 0.24 22.05
C GLN A 11 -12.51 0.77 20.63
N TYR A 12 -12.81 2.04 20.44
CA TYR A 12 -12.48 2.73 19.20
C TYR A 12 -11.00 3.13 19.22
N TYR A 13 -10.27 2.84 18.14
CA TYR A 13 -8.87 3.23 17.98
C TYR A 13 -8.70 4.21 16.83
N GLY A 14 -7.92 5.26 17.06
CA GLY A 14 -7.39 6.14 16.03
C GLY A 14 -6.23 5.49 15.27
N PRO A 15 -5.86 6.02 14.09
CA PRO A 15 -4.77 5.47 13.28
C PRO A 15 -3.40 5.43 13.98
N ASP A 16 -3.16 6.34 14.91
CA ASP A 16 -1.97 6.46 15.74
C ASP A 16 -1.92 5.47 16.91
N GLU A 17 -3.03 4.77 17.18
CA GLU A 17 -3.14 3.75 18.24
C GLU A 17 -2.96 2.31 17.69
N ALA A 18 -2.45 2.18 16.46
CA ALA A 18 -2.12 0.89 15.87
C ALA A 18 -0.85 0.31 16.51
N VAL A 19 -0.91 -0.96 16.92
CA VAL A 19 0.26 -1.70 17.44
C VAL A 19 1.17 -2.21 16.33
N TYR A 20 0.68 -2.20 15.09
CA TYR A 20 1.46 -2.58 13.92
C TYR A 20 1.00 -1.81 12.70
N VAL A 21 1.96 -1.27 11.96
CA VAL A 21 1.74 -0.55 10.71
C VAL A 21 2.64 -1.14 9.63
N ALA A 22 2.04 -1.59 8.53
CA ALA A 22 2.76 -2.01 7.32
C ALA A 22 2.46 -1.06 6.18
N GLN A 23 3.50 -0.45 5.60
CA GLN A 23 3.40 0.44 4.46
C GLN A 23 4.08 -0.20 3.24
N TYR A 24 3.33 -0.25 2.13
CA TYR A 24 3.81 -0.77 0.85
C TYR A 24 3.76 0.34 -0.20
N LEU A 25 4.93 0.63 -0.77
CA LEU A 25 5.12 1.58 -1.86
C LEU A 25 5.51 0.80 -3.11
N TYR A 26 4.77 1.02 -4.21
CA TYR A 26 5.01 0.38 -5.50
C TYR A 26 5.30 1.45 -6.54
N LYS A 27 6.21 1.15 -7.47
CA LYS A 27 6.49 1.99 -8.64
C LYS A 27 6.36 1.17 -9.93
N PRO A 28 6.01 1.80 -11.07
CA PRO A 28 5.81 1.08 -12.33
C PRO A 28 7.06 0.35 -12.86
N ASP A 29 8.25 0.74 -12.41
CA ASP A 29 9.54 0.13 -12.77
C ASP A 29 9.82 -1.20 -12.03
N GLY A 30 8.86 -1.71 -11.25
CA GLY A 30 8.99 -2.93 -10.46
C GLY A 30 9.69 -2.72 -9.12
N TYR A 31 10.00 -1.48 -8.74
CA TYR A 31 10.47 -1.17 -7.41
C TYR A 31 9.34 -1.27 -6.39
N THR A 32 9.60 -2.03 -5.32
CA THR A 32 8.69 -2.15 -4.18
C THR A 32 9.45 -1.86 -2.88
N LYS A 33 8.86 -1.07 -2.00
CA LYS A 33 9.37 -0.82 -0.65
C LYS A 33 8.31 -1.18 0.37
N GLU A 34 8.71 -1.98 1.35
CA GLU A 34 7.95 -2.36 2.52
C GLU A 34 8.58 -1.68 3.75
N VAL A 35 7.75 -1.05 4.56
CA VAL A 35 8.15 -0.45 5.85
C VAL A 35 7.23 -1.00 6.92
N LEU A 36 7.80 -1.72 7.88
CA LEU A 36 7.09 -2.33 8.99
C LEU A 36 7.47 -1.63 10.29
N MET A 37 6.46 -1.26 11.05
CA MET A 37 6.58 -0.66 12.38
C MET A 37 5.73 -1.49 13.33
N ASP A 38 6.34 -1.99 14.40
CA ASP A 38 5.70 -2.81 15.42
C ASP A 38 5.96 -2.14 16.78
N ASP A 39 4.94 -1.97 17.61
CA ASP A 39 5.10 -1.38 18.94
C ASP A 39 5.94 -2.29 19.87
N ALA A 40 5.95 -3.61 19.60
CA ALA A 40 6.76 -4.58 20.34
C ALA A 40 8.24 -4.58 19.93
N ASP A 41 8.60 -4.04 18.75
CA ASP A 41 9.96 -3.94 18.25
C ASP A 41 10.33 -2.46 17.97
N PRO A 42 11.25 -1.85 18.74
CA PRO A 42 11.60 -0.45 18.56
C PRO A 42 12.28 -0.14 17.21
N LEU A 43 12.64 -1.16 16.43
CA LEU A 43 13.24 -1.00 15.12
C LEU A 43 12.18 -0.92 14.01
N THR A 44 12.30 0.10 13.16
CA THR A 44 11.62 0.10 11.87
C THR A 44 12.33 -0.83 10.91
N HIS A 45 11.61 -1.83 10.40
CA HIS A 45 12.12 -2.74 9.37
C HIS A 45 11.80 -2.18 7.99
N VAL A 46 12.81 -2.09 7.14
CA VAL A 46 12.68 -1.60 5.77
C VAL A 46 13.22 -2.65 4.82
N SER A 47 12.35 -3.14 3.93
CA SER A 47 12.71 -4.08 2.87
C SER A 47 12.50 -3.41 1.51
N GLU A 48 13.51 -3.50 0.65
CA GLU A 48 13.46 -2.96 -0.71
C GLU A 48 13.62 -4.10 -1.72
N TYR A 49 12.70 -4.17 -2.67
CA TYR A 49 12.65 -5.20 -3.70
C TYR A 49 12.71 -4.54 -5.08
N ARG A 50 13.36 -5.24 -6.01
CA ARG A 50 13.46 -4.85 -7.43
C ARG A 50 12.85 -5.95 -8.29
N ASP A 51 12.51 -5.59 -9.52
CA ASP A 51 11.99 -6.51 -10.53
C ASP A 51 10.71 -7.24 -10.09
N VAL A 52 9.91 -6.61 -9.23
CA VAL A 52 8.60 -7.12 -8.80
C VAL A 52 7.60 -6.87 -9.93
N ASP A 53 6.89 -7.91 -10.37
CA ASP A 53 5.79 -7.76 -11.33
C ASP A 53 4.61 -7.05 -10.67
N VAL A 54 4.54 -5.73 -10.88
CA VAL A 54 3.46 -4.86 -10.41
C VAL A 54 2.53 -4.43 -11.55
N SER A 55 2.61 -5.07 -12.72
CA SER A 55 1.83 -4.68 -13.91
C SER A 55 0.32 -4.64 -13.64
N LYS A 56 -0.17 -5.49 -12.76
CA LYS A 56 -1.57 -5.55 -12.33
C LYS A 56 -2.02 -4.37 -11.46
N HIS A 57 -1.09 -3.59 -10.90
CA HIS A 57 -1.41 -2.44 -10.04
C HIS A 57 -1.55 -1.12 -10.82
N TRP A 58 -1.22 -1.11 -12.11
CA TRP A 58 -1.19 0.10 -12.92
C TRP A 58 -2.16 0.01 -14.09
N GLU A 59 -3.00 1.03 -14.23
CA GLU A 59 -3.74 1.27 -15.46
C GLU A 59 -2.92 2.20 -16.37
N PRO A 60 -2.92 1.97 -17.69
CA PRO A 60 -2.25 2.87 -18.62
C PRO A 60 -2.87 4.28 -18.54
N VAL A 61 -2.02 5.30 -18.49
CA VAL A 61 -2.47 6.69 -18.51
C VAL A 61 -3.14 6.97 -19.85
N PRO A 62 -4.39 7.44 -19.88
CA PRO A 62 -5.07 7.69 -21.14
C PRO A 62 -4.52 8.90 -21.86
N GLU A 63 -4.58 8.86 -23.19
CA GLU A 63 -4.28 10.01 -24.03
C GLU A 63 -5.29 11.15 -23.81
N PHE A 64 -4.88 12.38 -24.11
CA PHE A 64 -5.75 13.54 -24.00
C PHE A 64 -7.00 13.38 -24.88
N GLY A 65 -8.19 13.48 -24.28
CA GLY A 65 -9.47 13.25 -24.97
C GLY A 65 -10.03 11.84 -24.82
N ALA A 66 -9.24 10.86 -24.37
CA ALA A 66 -9.66 9.47 -24.13
C ALA A 66 -10.31 9.26 -22.75
N TRP A 67 -11.09 10.24 -22.28
CA TRP A 67 -11.66 10.28 -20.92
C TRP A 67 -12.66 9.15 -20.63
N ALA A 68 -13.23 8.53 -21.67
CA ALA A 68 -14.12 7.38 -21.52
C ALA A 68 -13.43 6.16 -20.88
N SER A 69 -12.10 6.10 -20.88
CA SER A 69 -11.32 5.05 -20.20
C SER A 69 -11.35 5.18 -18.66
N LEU A 70 -11.42 6.40 -18.13
CA LEU A 70 -11.40 6.67 -16.68
C LEU A 70 -12.70 6.27 -15.97
N GLY A 71 -13.80 6.10 -16.71
CA GLY A 71 -15.11 5.73 -16.17
C GLY A 71 -15.34 4.23 -16.05
N LYS A 72 -14.38 3.39 -16.43
CA LYS A 72 -14.55 1.92 -16.39
C LYS A 72 -14.33 1.40 -14.98
N PHE A 73 -15.41 1.26 -14.23
CA PHE A 73 -15.42 0.66 -12.90
C PHE A 73 -15.40 -0.89 -12.95
N ASN A 74 -14.56 -1.49 -13.79
CA ASN A 74 -14.50 -2.95 -13.94
C ASN A 74 -13.25 -3.49 -13.22
N ARG A 75 -13.33 -3.54 -11.88
CA ARG A 75 -12.32 -4.18 -11.03
C ARG A 75 -12.73 -5.63 -10.79
N TRP A 76 -12.26 -6.54 -11.64
CA TRP A 76 -12.30 -7.99 -11.41
C TRP A 76 -10.89 -8.50 -11.17
#